data_AF-A0A6J4FG37-F1
#
_entry.id   AF-A0A6J4FG37-F1
#
_cell.length_a   1.000
_cell.length_b   1.000
_cell.length_c   1.000
_cell.angle_alpha   90.00
_cell.angle_beta   90.00
_cell.angle_gamma   90.00
#
_symmetry.space_group_name_H-M   'P 1'
#
loop_
_entity.id
_entity.type
_entity.pdbx_description
1 polymer ?
#
loop_
_entity_poly.entity_id
_entity_poly.type
_entity_poly.pdbx_seq_one_letter_code
_entity_poly.pdbx_strand_id
1 'polypeptide(L)'
;MHETIPADQRLLLDGLLAKLEGIGDQPTLLPFMADVLHALLRRRGDAAFLDAIQDAFAAGLVGLDFPDQKALAAEVITVVIEKRPEIAKAWHKAETARLAAEEAARQTAGNMPHRREIDQPSLPSVDMSGEAYDFALAEDLIGRHLGELIDRRLSLMQVPPPEIPSVAYCHSQPFFLFSPRLHDILKDFVAGPLLRLCRVGLERRVYVKVDRAVLAEPEKAKEFWAEMRPGVWKVLDSRLEKLGIHHRSAEAKLIAQQKGEGLAPDYKVVEKSVVKPRTYHILGVEFALGQVTTTKKVKVKLPPPSTLVPEELEALAMIADLRDRASLAGIELPQAADFQFLRTLLDFNTRLFTQSRDELLGLAGHRETSTRFLRERLRETEKNFNTLLVDILVMMMFTRHGDNRFGLGELHGVCVGAARDRSSIATRRPFVLGEVARRPVQLAIQIREALRRRLHVDAVLAAVEMYLGSLKIMGRTLFGAELTEARALIEAFPMAFAGDPEAEAFIAIGREVLAMQNGETADMSICLVQVGRLYDRIGRKEPATA
;
A
#
# COMPACT_ATOMS: atom_id res chain seq x y z
N MET A 1 8.17 -5.55 -47.27
CA MET A 1 8.09 -4.88 -48.58
C MET A 1 7.91 -5.98 -49.61
N HIS A 2 6.67 -6.28 -50.00
CA HIS A 2 6.39 -7.25 -51.07
C HIS A 2 6.30 -6.45 -52.38
N GLU A 3 7.25 -6.68 -53.29
CA GLU A 3 7.14 -6.23 -54.67
C GLU A 3 5.85 -6.80 -55.27
N THR A 4 5.12 -5.99 -56.02
CA THR A 4 3.85 -6.37 -56.62
C THR A 4 4.01 -7.59 -57.53
N ILE A 5 3.57 -8.75 -57.05
CA ILE A 5 3.49 -10.00 -57.82
C ILE A 5 2.79 -9.72 -59.17
N PRO A 6 3.42 -10.03 -60.32
CA PRO A 6 2.84 -9.92 -61.65
C PRO A 6 1.45 -10.59 -61.77
N ALA A 7 0.56 -10.04 -62.60
CA ALA A 7 -0.84 -10.47 -62.68
C ALA A 7 -1.03 -11.96 -63.08
N ASP A 8 -0.12 -12.48 -63.91
CA ASP A 8 -0.04 -13.88 -64.33
C ASP A 8 0.35 -14.83 -63.19
N GLN A 9 1.17 -14.36 -62.25
CA GLN A 9 1.55 -15.09 -61.04
C GLN A 9 0.46 -15.06 -59.97
N ARG A 10 -0.30 -13.96 -59.88
CA ARG A 10 -1.43 -13.86 -58.97
C ARG A 10 -2.53 -14.87 -59.30
N LEU A 11 -2.87 -15.03 -60.58
CA LEU A 11 -3.89 -16.02 -60.99
C LEU A 11 -3.50 -17.46 -60.62
N LEU A 12 -2.23 -17.83 -60.79
CA LEU A 12 -1.71 -19.13 -60.37
C LEU A 12 -1.74 -19.29 -58.85
N LEU A 13 -1.31 -18.24 -58.13
CA LEU A 13 -1.30 -18.22 -56.67
C LEU A 13 -2.72 -18.38 -56.12
N ASP A 14 -3.67 -17.57 -56.57
CA ASP A 14 -5.07 -17.61 -56.14
C ASP A 14 -5.71 -18.98 -56.42
N GLY A 15 -5.41 -19.58 -57.59
CA GLY A 15 -5.90 -20.90 -57.95
C GLY A 15 -5.33 -22.05 -57.11
N LEU A 16 -4.06 -21.96 -56.68
CA LEU A 16 -3.44 -22.94 -55.80
C LEU A 16 -3.89 -22.76 -54.35
N LEU A 17 -4.07 -21.52 -53.90
CA LEU A 17 -4.61 -21.20 -52.57
C LEU A 17 -6.07 -21.66 -52.43
N ALA A 18 -6.91 -21.47 -53.44
CA ALA A 18 -8.28 -21.99 -53.45
C ALA A 18 -8.34 -23.53 -53.37
N LYS A 19 -7.41 -24.22 -54.03
CA LYS A 19 -7.28 -25.69 -53.93
C LYS A 19 -6.80 -26.13 -52.55
N LEU A 20 -5.87 -25.39 -51.95
CA LEU A 20 -5.38 -25.62 -50.60
C LEU A 20 -6.48 -25.42 -49.54
N GLU A 21 -7.37 -24.45 -49.72
CA GLU A 21 -8.52 -24.23 -48.82
C GLU A 21 -9.44 -25.45 -48.79
N GLY A 22 -9.66 -26.10 -49.94
CA GLY A 22 -10.50 -27.30 -50.09
C GLY A 22 -9.97 -28.58 -49.45
N ILE A 23 -8.75 -28.58 -48.90
CA ILE A 23 -8.13 -29.76 -48.27
C ILE A 23 -8.66 -29.93 -46.85
N GLY A 24 -9.33 -31.05 -46.56
CA GLY A 24 -10.01 -31.26 -45.26
C GLY A 24 -9.13 -31.80 -44.15
N ASP A 25 -7.97 -32.40 -44.46
CA ASP A 25 -7.20 -33.21 -43.52
C ASP A 25 -5.68 -33.22 -43.78
N GLN A 26 -4.90 -33.48 -42.73
CA GLN A 26 -3.43 -33.50 -42.75
C GLN A 26 -2.81 -34.59 -43.68
N PRO A 27 -3.37 -35.80 -43.82
CA PRO A 27 -2.82 -36.85 -44.70
C PRO A 27 -2.86 -36.48 -46.19
N THR A 28 -3.77 -35.61 -46.61
CA THR A 28 -3.92 -35.16 -48.01
C THR A 28 -3.11 -33.89 -48.31
N LEU A 29 -2.76 -33.11 -47.29
CA LEU A 29 -1.95 -31.89 -47.42
C LEU A 29 -0.52 -32.16 -47.91
N LEU A 30 0.15 -33.17 -47.34
CA LEU A 30 1.53 -33.53 -47.70
C LEU A 30 1.68 -34.00 -49.16
N PRO A 31 0.85 -34.96 -49.65
CA PRO A 31 0.84 -35.35 -51.06
C PRO A 31 0.50 -34.18 -51.99
N PHE A 32 -0.48 -33.36 -51.62
CA PHE A 32 -0.83 -32.17 -52.41
C PHE A 32 0.34 -31.19 -52.54
N MET A 33 1.03 -30.90 -51.44
CA MET A 33 2.20 -30.02 -51.46
C MET A 33 3.37 -30.62 -52.23
N ALA A 34 3.59 -31.93 -52.15
CA ALA A 34 4.59 -32.62 -52.96
C ALA A 34 4.28 -32.51 -54.46
N ASP A 35 3.02 -32.73 -54.86
CA ASP A 35 2.56 -32.61 -56.24
C ASP A 35 2.67 -31.17 -56.75
N VAL A 36 2.28 -30.18 -55.94
CA VAL A 36 2.39 -28.76 -56.26
C VAL A 36 3.86 -28.36 -56.45
N LEU A 37 4.74 -28.74 -55.53
CA LEU A 37 6.17 -28.43 -55.62
C LEU A 37 6.84 -29.13 -56.81
N HIS A 38 6.52 -30.40 -57.07
CA HIS A 38 6.98 -31.13 -58.26
C HIS A 38 6.47 -30.50 -59.56
N ALA A 39 5.23 -30.02 -59.58
CA ALA A 39 4.65 -29.36 -60.74
C ALA A 39 5.29 -27.98 -61.00
N LEU A 40 5.64 -27.24 -59.95
CA LEU A 40 6.29 -25.95 -60.05
C LEU A 40 7.78 -26.12 -60.44
N LEU A 41 8.51 -27.09 -59.88
CA LEU A 41 9.97 -27.23 -60.00
C LEU A 41 10.40 -28.38 -60.94
N ARG A 42 9.91 -28.40 -62.20
CA ARG A 42 10.06 -29.53 -63.15
C ARG A 42 11.44 -29.70 -63.82
N ARG A 43 12.43 -28.81 -63.63
CA ARG A 43 13.71 -28.89 -64.37
C ARG A 43 14.74 -29.80 -63.67
N ARG A 44 15.58 -30.47 -64.47
CA ARG A 44 16.65 -31.39 -64.01
C ARG A 44 17.68 -30.78 -63.03
N GLY A 45 17.82 -29.46 -62.96
CA GLY A 45 18.72 -28.76 -62.04
C GLY A 45 18.10 -28.42 -60.67
N ASP A 46 16.79 -28.59 -60.51
CA ASP A 46 16.04 -28.16 -59.32
C ASP A 46 15.74 -29.31 -58.34
N ALA A 47 16.18 -30.54 -58.64
CA ALA A 47 15.92 -31.71 -57.80
C ALA A 47 16.45 -31.53 -56.36
N ALA A 48 17.69 -31.05 -56.20
CA ALA A 48 18.26 -30.78 -54.88
C ALA A 48 17.57 -29.63 -54.13
N PHE A 49 16.97 -28.68 -54.85
CA PHE A 49 16.22 -27.57 -54.26
C PHE A 49 14.81 -28.01 -53.84
N LEU A 50 14.18 -28.85 -54.66
CA LEU A 50 12.89 -29.47 -54.36
C LEU A 50 12.99 -30.40 -53.14
N ASP A 51 13.99 -31.28 -53.09
CA ASP A 51 14.22 -32.17 -51.93
C ASP A 51 14.40 -31.35 -50.65
N ALA A 52 15.20 -30.28 -50.70
CA ALA A 52 15.46 -29.45 -49.53
C ALA A 52 14.25 -28.61 -49.06
N ILE A 53 13.37 -28.17 -49.98
CA ILE A 53 12.10 -27.50 -49.61
C ILE A 53 11.10 -28.50 -49.04
N GLN A 54 11.02 -29.70 -49.62
CA GLN A 54 10.12 -30.75 -49.11
C GLN A 54 10.54 -31.19 -47.71
N ASP A 55 11.84 -31.37 -47.47
CA ASP A 55 12.37 -31.69 -46.14
C ASP A 55 12.14 -30.55 -45.13
N ALA A 56 12.36 -29.28 -45.54
CA ALA A 56 12.13 -28.12 -44.69
C ALA A 56 10.64 -27.93 -44.36
N PHE A 57 9.75 -28.18 -45.32
CA PHE A 57 8.30 -28.16 -45.12
C PHE A 57 7.87 -29.26 -44.16
N ALA A 58 8.30 -30.51 -44.38
CA ALA A 58 7.99 -31.64 -43.50
C ALA A 58 8.46 -31.41 -42.06
N ALA A 59 9.67 -30.86 -41.87
CA ALA A 59 10.19 -30.47 -40.56
C ALA A 59 9.42 -29.28 -39.93
N GLY A 60 8.89 -28.38 -40.75
CA GLY A 60 8.10 -27.22 -40.34
C GLY A 60 6.70 -27.58 -39.82
N LEU A 61 6.11 -28.70 -40.25
CA LEU A 61 4.79 -29.16 -39.83
C LEU A 61 4.75 -29.75 -38.41
N VAL A 62 5.90 -30.12 -37.84
CA VAL A 62 5.98 -30.79 -36.54
C VAL A 62 5.51 -29.87 -35.42
N GLY A 63 4.39 -30.23 -34.77
CA GLY A 63 3.84 -29.52 -33.62
C GLY A 63 2.88 -28.37 -33.95
N LEU A 64 2.54 -28.15 -35.23
CA LEU A 64 1.52 -27.20 -35.66
C LEU A 64 0.14 -27.86 -35.74
N ASP A 65 -0.92 -27.12 -35.44
CA ASP A 65 -2.31 -27.52 -35.68
C ASP A 65 -2.69 -27.32 -37.16
N PHE A 66 -3.75 -27.99 -37.61
CA PHE A 66 -4.10 -28.07 -39.03
C PHE A 66 -4.33 -26.70 -39.73
N PRO A 67 -4.95 -25.69 -39.09
CA PRO A 67 -5.03 -24.34 -39.66
C PRO A 67 -3.65 -23.71 -39.90
N ASP A 68 -2.72 -23.85 -38.94
CA ASP A 68 -1.37 -23.30 -39.06
C ASP A 68 -0.53 -24.09 -40.08
N GLN A 69 -0.77 -25.39 -40.24
CA GLN A 69 -0.19 -26.19 -41.32
C GLN A 69 -0.64 -25.71 -42.71
N LYS A 70 -1.92 -25.32 -42.87
CA LYS A 70 -2.41 -24.71 -44.12
C LYS A 70 -1.81 -23.33 -44.36
N ALA A 71 -1.68 -22.50 -43.33
CA ALA A 71 -1.03 -21.20 -43.45
C ALA A 71 0.44 -21.34 -43.88
N LEU A 72 1.17 -22.31 -43.32
CA LEU A 72 2.54 -22.62 -43.72
C LEU A 72 2.60 -23.10 -45.18
N ALA A 73 1.67 -23.95 -45.62
CA ALA A 73 1.57 -24.41 -47.00
C ALA A 73 1.30 -23.25 -47.99
N ALA A 74 0.43 -22.32 -47.62
CA ALA A 74 0.14 -21.10 -48.39
C ALA A 74 1.38 -20.20 -48.52
N GLU A 75 2.14 -20.05 -47.43
CA GLU A 75 3.39 -19.29 -47.41
C GLU A 75 4.44 -19.94 -48.34
N VAL A 76 4.60 -21.26 -48.29
CA VAL A 76 5.51 -22.01 -49.18
C VAL A 76 5.15 -21.81 -50.65
N ILE A 77 3.87 -21.95 -51.02
CA ILE A 77 3.39 -21.74 -52.41
C ILE A 77 3.70 -20.31 -52.86
N THR A 78 3.43 -19.32 -52.00
CA THR A 78 3.67 -17.90 -52.29
C THR A 78 5.15 -17.63 -52.55
N VAL A 79 6.03 -18.10 -51.65
CA VAL A 79 7.48 -17.89 -51.76
C VAL A 79 8.06 -18.55 -53.01
N VAL A 80 7.61 -19.76 -53.35
CA VAL A 80 8.09 -20.47 -54.55
C VAL A 80 7.68 -19.73 -55.83
N ILE A 81 6.46 -19.20 -55.90
CA ILE A 81 5.97 -18.43 -57.05
C ILE A 81 6.69 -17.08 -57.16
N GLU A 82 6.87 -16.35 -56.04
CA GLU A 82 7.57 -15.06 -56.01
C GLU A 82 9.03 -15.17 -56.50
N LYS A 83 9.72 -16.27 -56.18
CA LYS A 83 11.16 -16.43 -56.48
C LYS A 83 11.46 -17.05 -57.86
N ARG A 84 10.43 -17.46 -58.61
CA ARG A 84 10.56 -18.14 -59.93
C ARG A 84 9.48 -17.68 -60.92
N PRO A 85 9.53 -16.41 -61.36
CA PRO A 85 8.50 -15.79 -62.21
C PRO A 85 8.32 -16.45 -63.58
N GLU A 86 9.31 -17.19 -64.07
CA GLU A 86 9.29 -17.94 -65.33
C GLU A 86 8.33 -19.15 -65.32
N ILE A 87 8.01 -19.70 -64.14
CA ILE A 87 7.10 -20.85 -64.01
C ILE A 87 5.66 -20.44 -64.29
N ALA A 88 5.23 -19.28 -63.78
CA ALA A 88 3.89 -18.76 -64.04
C ALA A 88 3.64 -18.51 -65.53
N LYS A 89 4.65 -18.05 -66.28
CA LYS A 89 4.57 -17.89 -67.74
C LYS A 89 4.39 -19.22 -68.47
N ALA A 90 5.07 -20.27 -68.02
CA ALA A 90 4.95 -21.62 -68.60
C ALA A 90 3.61 -22.28 -68.25
N TRP A 91 3.11 -22.07 -67.02
CA TRP A 91 1.81 -22.56 -66.57
C TRP A 91 0.67 -21.84 -67.31
N HIS A 92 0.73 -20.52 -67.47
CA HIS A 92 -0.28 -19.78 -68.22
C HIS A 92 -0.41 -20.28 -69.67
N LYS A 93 0.72 -20.62 -70.31
CA LYS A 93 0.75 -21.20 -71.66
C LYS A 93 0.13 -22.61 -71.71
N ALA A 94 0.33 -23.41 -70.66
CA ALA A 94 -0.26 -24.73 -70.53
C ALA A 94 -1.76 -24.67 -70.18
N GLU A 95 -2.17 -23.74 -69.32
CA GLU A 95 -3.55 -23.54 -68.90
C GLU A 95 -4.40 -22.95 -70.02
N THR A 96 -3.86 -22.03 -70.85
CA THR A 96 -4.56 -21.58 -72.07
C THR A 96 -4.77 -22.72 -73.06
N ALA A 97 -3.84 -23.68 -73.15
CA ALA A 97 -3.99 -24.86 -73.99
C ALA A 97 -5.00 -25.86 -73.41
N ARG A 98 -5.06 -25.97 -72.08
CA ARG A 98 -6.02 -26.81 -71.36
C ARG A 98 -7.45 -26.26 -71.43
N LEU A 99 -7.62 -24.95 -71.25
CA LEU A 99 -8.91 -24.26 -71.38
C LEU A 99 -9.45 -24.32 -72.82
N ALA A 100 -8.58 -24.20 -73.84
CA ALA A 100 -8.97 -24.42 -75.23
C ALA A 100 -9.43 -25.87 -75.50
N ALA A 101 -8.86 -26.85 -74.79
CA ALA A 101 -9.27 -28.25 -74.87
C ALA A 101 -10.54 -28.56 -74.05
N GLU A 102 -10.73 -27.90 -72.91
CA GLU A 102 -11.95 -27.98 -72.09
C GLU A 102 -13.14 -27.26 -72.73
N GLU A 103 -12.93 -26.17 -73.48
CA GLU A 103 -13.96 -25.52 -74.29
C GLU A 103 -14.41 -26.41 -75.46
N ALA A 104 -13.51 -27.20 -76.04
CA ALA A 104 -13.84 -28.23 -77.03
C ALA A 104 -14.60 -29.42 -76.42
N ALA A 105 -14.35 -29.76 -75.15
CA ALA A 105 -15.01 -30.85 -74.43
C ALA A 105 -16.34 -30.45 -73.77
N ARG A 106 -16.56 -29.15 -73.48
CA ARG A 106 -17.81 -28.62 -72.90
C ARG A 106 -18.93 -28.39 -73.92
N GLN A 107 -18.66 -28.48 -75.22
CA GLN A 107 -19.71 -28.45 -76.26
C GLN A 107 -20.49 -29.79 -76.40
N THR A 108 -20.07 -30.87 -75.73
CA THR A 108 -20.61 -32.23 -75.90
C THR A 108 -21.25 -32.88 -74.66
N ALA A 109 -21.34 -32.20 -73.51
CA ALA A 109 -21.91 -32.79 -72.30
C ALA A 109 -22.78 -31.80 -71.51
N GLY A 110 -24.00 -31.56 -72.01
CA GLY A 110 -25.03 -30.79 -71.30
C GLY A 110 -25.89 -31.68 -70.37
N ASN A 111 -26.23 -31.11 -69.21
CA ASN A 111 -27.28 -31.48 -68.24
C ASN A 111 -26.91 -32.36 -67.02
N MET A 112 -26.84 -31.75 -65.83
CA MET A 112 -27.82 -31.93 -64.72
C MET A 112 -27.42 -31.13 -63.44
N PRO A 113 -28.38 -30.80 -62.54
CA PRO A 113 -28.32 -29.67 -61.60
C PRO A 113 -27.96 -30.00 -60.12
N HIS A 114 -27.62 -28.95 -59.37
CA HIS A 114 -27.23 -28.92 -57.95
C HIS A 114 -28.34 -29.28 -56.94
N ARG A 115 -27.93 -29.95 -55.85
CA ARG A 115 -28.72 -30.42 -54.70
C ARG A 115 -28.74 -29.36 -53.58
N ARG A 116 -29.92 -29.13 -52.97
CA ARG A 116 -30.17 -28.19 -51.85
C ARG A 116 -29.61 -28.70 -50.50
N GLU A 117 -29.10 -27.76 -49.69
CA GLU A 117 -28.76 -27.91 -48.26
C GLU A 117 -30.02 -27.85 -47.37
N ILE A 118 -29.99 -28.60 -46.27
CA ILE A 118 -31.05 -28.77 -45.27
C ILE A 118 -30.62 -28.11 -43.95
N ASP A 119 -31.60 -27.52 -43.28
CA ASP A 119 -31.58 -26.76 -42.02
C ASP A 119 -30.84 -27.39 -40.81
N GLN A 120 -30.31 -26.53 -39.93
CA GLN A 120 -30.05 -26.84 -38.51
C GLN A 120 -30.98 -26.01 -37.60
N PRO A 121 -31.71 -26.64 -36.64
CA PRO A 121 -32.52 -25.93 -35.67
C PRO A 121 -31.73 -25.52 -34.40
N SER A 122 -32.06 -24.36 -33.86
CA SER A 122 -31.51 -23.78 -32.63
C SER A 122 -32.28 -24.24 -31.38
N LEU A 123 -31.54 -24.47 -30.29
CA LEU A 123 -32.06 -24.85 -28.97
C LEU A 123 -32.48 -23.60 -28.14
N PRO A 124 -33.49 -23.71 -27.26
CA PRO A 124 -34.06 -22.58 -26.55
C PRO A 124 -33.24 -22.19 -25.31
N SER A 125 -33.12 -20.88 -25.06
CA SER A 125 -32.50 -20.29 -23.87
C SER A 125 -33.42 -20.35 -22.65
N VAL A 126 -32.86 -20.73 -21.50
CA VAL A 126 -33.53 -20.71 -20.18
C VAL A 126 -33.35 -19.33 -19.55
N ASP A 127 -34.46 -18.71 -19.15
CA ASP A 127 -34.51 -17.42 -18.46
C ASP A 127 -34.01 -17.53 -17.00
N MET A 128 -33.05 -16.66 -16.65
CA MET A 128 -32.48 -16.48 -15.31
C MET A 128 -32.91 -15.11 -14.75
N SER A 129 -34.15 -14.98 -14.28
CA SER A 129 -34.59 -13.79 -13.53
C SER A 129 -34.70 -14.10 -12.03
N GLY A 130 -33.54 -14.19 -11.36
CA GLY A 130 -33.46 -14.07 -9.91
C GLY A 130 -33.07 -12.64 -9.55
N GLU A 131 -33.92 -11.93 -8.79
CA GLU A 131 -33.62 -10.57 -8.31
C GLU A 131 -32.22 -10.49 -7.65
N ALA A 132 -31.43 -9.49 -8.05
CA ALA A 132 -30.03 -9.39 -7.65
C ALA A 132 -29.88 -9.30 -6.12
N TYR A 133 -29.04 -10.16 -5.57
CA TYR A 133 -28.67 -10.20 -4.16
C TYR A 133 -28.00 -8.87 -3.74
N ASP A 134 -28.54 -8.19 -2.72
CA ASP A 134 -28.11 -6.83 -2.35
C ASP A 134 -26.93 -6.84 -1.37
N PHE A 135 -25.71 -6.82 -1.93
CA PHE A 135 -24.47 -6.71 -1.18
C PHE A 135 -24.36 -5.42 -0.34
N ALA A 136 -25.11 -4.36 -0.66
CA ALA A 136 -25.06 -3.11 0.08
C ALA A 136 -25.65 -3.24 1.49
N LEU A 137 -26.75 -4.00 1.62
CA LEU A 137 -27.41 -4.19 2.92
C LEU A 137 -26.56 -5.03 3.89
N ALA A 138 -25.82 -6.02 3.38
CA ALA A 138 -24.87 -6.79 4.18
C ALA A 138 -23.65 -5.97 4.61
N GLU A 139 -23.13 -5.10 3.72
CA GLU A 139 -22.02 -4.20 4.02
C GLU A 139 -22.40 -3.18 5.11
N ASP A 140 -23.61 -2.61 5.03
CA ASP A 140 -24.15 -1.70 6.05
C ASP A 140 -24.26 -2.35 7.43
N LEU A 141 -24.72 -3.61 7.51
CA LEU A 141 -24.82 -4.34 8.78
C LEU A 141 -23.45 -4.60 9.40
N ILE A 142 -22.46 -5.00 8.59
CA ILE A 142 -21.07 -5.14 9.06
C ILE A 142 -20.54 -3.79 9.52
N GLY A 143 -20.76 -2.72 8.76
CA GLY A 143 -20.35 -1.36 9.10
C GLY A 143 -20.90 -0.91 10.46
N ARG A 144 -22.19 -1.13 10.72
CA ARG A 144 -22.81 -0.83 12.03
C ARG A 144 -22.17 -1.64 13.16
N HIS A 145 -21.97 -2.94 12.96
CA HIS A 145 -21.36 -3.81 13.97
C HIS A 145 -19.91 -3.42 14.29
N LEU A 146 -19.12 -3.05 13.27
CA LEU A 146 -17.76 -2.54 13.46
C LEU A 146 -17.77 -1.18 14.18
N GLY A 147 -18.70 -0.30 13.84
CA GLY A 147 -18.89 0.97 14.54
C GLY A 147 -19.19 0.78 16.03
N GLU A 148 -20.13 -0.09 16.38
CA GLU A 148 -20.42 -0.43 17.78
C GLU A 148 -19.21 -1.02 18.50
N LEU A 149 -18.40 -1.83 17.81
CA LEU A 149 -17.18 -2.40 18.40
C LEU A 149 -16.15 -1.30 18.72
N ILE A 150 -15.97 -0.35 17.81
CA ILE A 150 -15.09 0.81 18.02
C ILE A 150 -15.57 1.62 19.21
N ASP A 151 -16.86 1.92 19.27
CA ASP A 151 -17.48 2.64 20.38
C ASP A 151 -17.22 1.92 21.72
N ARG A 152 -17.47 0.60 21.78
CA ARG A 152 -17.22 -0.21 22.99
C ARG A 152 -15.75 -0.28 23.37
N ARG A 153 -14.82 -0.32 22.40
CA ARG A 153 -13.39 -0.44 22.69
C ARG A 153 -12.79 0.89 23.13
N LEU A 154 -13.14 1.98 22.46
CA LEU A 154 -12.69 3.31 22.86
C LEU A 154 -13.33 3.74 24.19
N SER A 155 -14.56 3.33 24.50
CA SER A 155 -15.16 3.60 25.82
C SER A 155 -14.37 2.96 26.97
N LEU A 156 -13.61 1.88 26.74
CA LEU A 156 -12.72 1.31 27.77
C LEU A 156 -11.52 2.20 28.07
N MET A 157 -11.15 3.05 27.12
CA MET A 157 -10.03 3.99 27.18
C MET A 157 -10.47 5.37 27.66
N GLN A 158 -11.77 5.65 27.69
CA GLN A 158 -12.29 6.88 28.27
C GLN A 158 -12.10 6.88 29.79
N VAL A 159 -11.49 7.94 30.30
CA VAL A 159 -11.49 8.25 31.72
C VAL A 159 -12.39 9.46 31.91
N PRO A 160 -13.39 9.41 32.80
CA PRO A 160 -14.15 10.61 33.13
C PRO A 160 -13.15 11.68 33.61
N PRO A 161 -13.26 12.92 33.13
CA PRO A 161 -12.40 13.99 33.60
C PRO A 161 -12.54 14.10 35.13
N PRO A 162 -11.46 14.43 35.85
CA PRO A 162 -11.55 14.61 37.30
C PRO A 162 -12.60 15.67 37.64
N GLU A 163 -13.33 15.48 38.76
CA GLU A 163 -14.39 16.40 39.23
C GLU A 163 -13.89 17.84 39.38
N ILE A 164 -12.61 17.99 39.69
CA ILE A 164 -11.89 19.25 39.69
C ILE A 164 -10.88 19.18 38.54
N PRO A 165 -10.90 20.14 37.60
CA PRO A 165 -9.89 20.24 36.55
C PRO A 165 -8.51 20.31 37.21
N SER A 166 -7.70 19.28 37.00
CA SER A 166 -6.39 19.22 37.62
C SER A 166 -5.50 20.32 37.05
N VAL A 167 -4.67 20.99 37.84
CA VAL A 167 -3.74 22.02 37.33
C VAL A 167 -2.79 21.41 36.29
N ALA A 168 -2.41 20.13 36.47
CA ALA A 168 -1.68 19.35 35.49
C ALA A 168 -2.54 18.91 34.28
N TYR A 169 -3.86 18.71 34.43
CA TYR A 169 -4.82 18.26 33.41
C TYR A 169 -5.69 19.39 32.79
N CYS A 170 -5.46 20.66 33.13
CA CYS A 170 -6.13 21.81 32.52
C CYS A 170 -5.47 22.15 31.17
N HIS A 171 -5.67 21.30 30.17
CA HIS A 171 -5.45 21.69 28.77
C HIS A 171 -6.81 22.09 28.16
N SER A 172 -6.81 23.09 27.28
CA SER A 172 -7.99 23.58 26.55
C SER A 172 -8.68 22.47 25.72
N GLN A 173 -7.96 21.39 25.45
CA GLN A 173 -8.41 20.25 24.65
C GLN A 173 -8.06 18.93 25.34
N PRO A 174 -9.00 17.96 25.41
CA PRO A 174 -8.70 16.62 25.87
C PRO A 174 -7.73 15.93 24.92
N PHE A 175 -6.96 14.97 25.45
CA PHE A 175 -6.12 14.11 24.62
C PHE A 175 -6.96 13.43 23.53
N PHE A 176 -6.38 13.27 22.32
CA PHE A 176 -7.17 12.88 21.14
C PHE A 176 -7.95 11.57 21.34
N LEU A 177 -7.37 10.58 22.03
CA LEU A 177 -8.04 9.30 22.33
C LEU A 177 -9.24 9.41 23.26
N PHE A 178 -9.29 10.47 24.08
CA PHE A 178 -10.41 10.71 25.01
C PHE A 178 -11.45 11.65 24.42
N SER A 179 -11.19 12.21 23.23
CA SER A 179 -12.15 13.06 22.52
C SER A 179 -13.27 12.21 21.92
N PRO A 180 -14.55 12.46 22.24
CA PRO A 180 -15.68 11.76 21.62
C PRO A 180 -15.69 11.92 20.10
N ARG A 181 -15.20 13.05 19.58
CA ARG A 181 -15.11 13.32 18.14
C ARG A 181 -14.23 12.31 17.41
N LEU A 182 -13.21 11.74 18.08
CA LEU A 182 -12.38 10.70 17.49
C LEU A 182 -13.18 9.42 17.25
N HIS A 183 -14.14 9.10 18.12
CA HIS A 183 -14.97 7.90 17.98
C HIS A 183 -15.75 7.95 16.67
N ASP A 184 -16.40 9.09 16.40
CA ASP A 184 -17.17 9.31 15.18
C ASP A 184 -16.28 9.18 13.94
N ILE A 185 -15.10 9.80 13.96
CA ILE A 185 -14.14 9.73 12.84
C ILE A 185 -13.67 8.30 12.58
N LEU A 186 -13.28 7.57 13.64
CA LEU A 186 -12.80 6.19 13.50
C LEU A 186 -13.92 5.24 13.06
N LYS A 187 -15.13 5.46 13.55
CA LYS A 187 -16.33 4.73 13.14
C LYS A 187 -16.62 4.92 11.65
N ASP A 188 -16.66 6.17 11.19
CA ASP A 188 -16.89 6.49 9.79
C ASP A 188 -15.77 5.98 8.88
N PHE A 189 -14.52 6.08 9.33
CA PHE A 189 -13.36 5.59 8.59
C PHE A 189 -13.37 4.06 8.43
N VAL A 190 -13.68 3.33 9.52
CA VAL A 190 -13.70 1.87 9.50
C VAL A 190 -14.92 1.35 8.74
N ALA A 191 -16.11 1.91 8.98
CA ALA A 191 -17.34 1.50 8.32
C ALA A 191 -17.42 1.92 6.84
N GLY A 192 -16.67 2.94 6.43
CA GLY A 192 -16.64 3.44 5.05
C GLY A 192 -15.36 3.00 4.30
N PRO A 193 -14.33 3.87 4.22
CA PRO A 193 -13.12 3.61 3.44
C PRO A 193 -12.48 2.24 3.67
N LEU A 194 -12.27 1.83 4.93
CA LEU A 194 -11.59 0.57 5.24
C LEU A 194 -12.43 -0.64 4.85
N LEU A 195 -13.74 -0.61 5.13
CA LEU A 195 -14.64 -1.72 4.82
C LEU A 195 -14.74 -1.98 3.31
N ARG A 196 -14.82 -0.92 2.51
CA ARG A 196 -14.85 -1.01 1.04
C ARG A 196 -13.62 -1.74 0.49
N LEU A 197 -12.45 -1.49 1.05
CA LEU A 197 -11.21 -2.18 0.64
C LEU A 197 -11.17 -3.65 1.09
N CYS A 198 -11.99 -4.02 2.08
CA CYS A 198 -12.12 -5.38 2.55
C CYS A 198 -13.15 -6.19 1.74
N ARG A 199 -13.93 -5.56 0.83
CA ARG A 199 -15.05 -6.17 0.11
C ARG A 199 -14.69 -7.51 -0.52
N VAL A 200 -13.60 -7.60 -1.29
CA VAL A 200 -13.17 -8.85 -1.95
C VAL A 200 -12.87 -9.97 -0.93
N GLY A 201 -12.29 -9.62 0.21
CA GLY A 201 -12.01 -10.57 1.28
C GLY A 201 -13.27 -11.01 2.03
N LEU A 202 -14.20 -10.09 2.23
CA LEU A 202 -15.50 -10.32 2.86
C LEU A 202 -16.42 -11.14 1.96
N GLU A 203 -16.41 -10.91 0.65
CA GLU A 203 -17.15 -11.71 -0.33
C GLU A 203 -16.81 -13.20 -0.16
N ARG A 204 -15.52 -13.52 -0.22
CA ARG A 204 -15.03 -14.92 -0.17
C ARG A 204 -15.30 -15.63 1.16
N ARG A 205 -15.34 -14.90 2.28
CA ARG A 205 -15.38 -15.50 3.63
C ARG A 205 -16.72 -15.36 4.33
N VAL A 206 -17.48 -14.32 3.99
CA VAL A 206 -18.65 -13.86 4.73
C VAL A 206 -19.85 -13.75 3.80
N TYR A 207 -19.81 -12.93 2.75
CA TYR A 207 -20.99 -12.69 1.92
C TYR A 207 -21.45 -13.91 1.13
N VAL A 208 -20.54 -14.78 0.68
CA VAL A 208 -20.92 -16.06 0.03
C VAL A 208 -21.76 -16.97 0.93
N LYS A 209 -21.71 -16.79 2.25
CA LYS A 209 -22.45 -17.61 3.23
C LYS A 209 -23.75 -16.96 3.71
N VAL A 210 -24.00 -15.71 3.34
CA VAL A 210 -25.20 -14.99 3.75
C VAL A 210 -26.36 -15.46 2.87
N ASP A 211 -27.34 -16.13 3.46
CA ASP A 211 -28.55 -16.56 2.78
C ASP A 211 -29.64 -15.46 2.83
N ARG A 212 -30.59 -15.46 1.90
CA ARG A 212 -31.71 -14.50 1.87
C ARG A 212 -32.55 -14.55 3.16
N ALA A 213 -32.69 -15.73 3.75
CA ALA A 213 -33.38 -15.91 5.03
C ALA A 213 -32.66 -15.20 6.20
N VAL A 214 -31.33 -15.06 6.13
CA VAL A 214 -30.52 -14.33 7.13
C VAL A 214 -30.76 -12.82 7.03
N LEU A 215 -30.99 -12.30 5.82
CA LEU A 215 -31.26 -10.87 5.60
C LEU A 215 -32.71 -10.48 5.91
N ALA A 216 -33.65 -11.41 5.79
CA ALA A 216 -35.08 -11.18 6.03
C ALA A 216 -35.48 -11.29 7.51
N GLU A 217 -34.78 -12.10 8.32
CA GLU A 217 -35.11 -12.35 9.73
C GLU A 217 -34.04 -11.78 10.69
N PRO A 218 -34.39 -10.80 11.55
CA PRO A 218 -33.41 -10.08 12.38
C PRO A 218 -32.75 -10.94 13.47
N GLU A 219 -33.42 -11.95 14.00
CA GLU A 219 -32.82 -12.86 14.99
C GLU A 219 -31.80 -13.81 14.35
N LYS A 220 -32.12 -14.39 13.18
CA LYS A 220 -31.16 -15.19 12.39
C LYS A 220 -29.98 -14.36 11.92
N ALA A 221 -30.20 -13.09 11.56
CA ALA A 221 -29.14 -12.15 11.25
C ALA A 221 -28.16 -12.02 12.42
N LYS A 222 -28.64 -11.80 13.65
CA LYS A 222 -27.78 -11.65 14.84
C LYS A 222 -26.92 -12.88 15.09
N GLU A 223 -27.51 -14.08 15.03
CA GLU A 223 -26.80 -15.34 15.22
C GLU A 223 -25.73 -15.57 14.14
N PHE A 224 -26.10 -15.37 12.87
CA PHE A 224 -25.19 -15.48 11.75
C PHE A 224 -24.01 -14.52 11.85
N TRP A 225 -24.27 -13.24 12.18
CA TRP A 225 -23.21 -12.24 12.31
C TRP A 225 -22.31 -12.48 13.53
N ALA A 226 -22.84 -13.11 14.59
CA ALA A 226 -22.02 -13.58 15.71
C ALA A 226 -21.06 -14.71 15.28
N GLU A 227 -21.54 -15.65 14.47
CA GLU A 227 -20.72 -16.75 13.92
C GLU A 227 -19.66 -16.24 12.93
N MET A 228 -20.02 -15.30 12.05
CA MET A 228 -19.12 -14.77 11.01
C MET A 228 -18.12 -13.73 11.54
N ARG A 229 -18.27 -13.27 12.78
CA ARG A 229 -17.40 -12.27 13.41
C ARG A 229 -15.91 -12.60 13.29
N PRO A 230 -15.42 -13.83 13.55
CA PRO A 230 -14.01 -14.19 13.38
C PRO A 230 -13.55 -14.10 11.91
N GLY A 231 -14.46 -14.37 10.97
CA GLY A 231 -14.21 -14.26 9.53
C GLY A 231 -14.02 -12.81 9.08
N VAL A 232 -14.92 -11.92 9.51
CA VAL A 232 -14.80 -10.46 9.29
C VAL A 232 -13.49 -9.95 9.90
N TRP A 233 -13.19 -10.38 11.12
CA TRP A 233 -12.00 -9.99 11.85
C TRP A 233 -10.70 -10.33 11.12
N LYS A 234 -10.61 -11.58 10.65
CA LYS A 234 -9.44 -12.06 9.92
C LYS A 234 -9.18 -11.28 8.64
N VAL A 235 -10.24 -10.79 7.97
CA VAL A 235 -10.09 -9.96 6.76
C VAL A 235 -9.57 -8.58 7.13
N LEU A 236 -10.17 -7.94 8.14
CA LEU A 236 -9.77 -6.61 8.60
C LEU A 236 -8.32 -6.60 9.10
N ASP A 237 -7.96 -7.56 9.95
CA ASP A 237 -6.62 -7.68 10.51
C ASP A 237 -5.57 -7.86 9.40
N SER A 238 -5.82 -8.78 8.47
CA SER A 238 -4.93 -9.02 7.33
C SER A 238 -4.82 -7.80 6.40
N ARG A 239 -5.91 -7.04 6.21
CA ARG A 239 -5.89 -5.82 5.38
C ARG A 239 -5.12 -4.71 6.08
N LEU A 240 -5.35 -4.47 7.36
CA LEU A 240 -4.62 -3.47 8.15
C LEU A 240 -3.13 -3.79 8.24
N GLU A 241 -2.77 -5.06 8.38
CA GLU A 241 -1.37 -5.50 8.35
C GLU A 241 -0.69 -5.18 7.02
N LYS A 242 -1.33 -5.51 5.89
CA LYS A 242 -0.80 -5.16 4.56
C LYS A 242 -0.67 -3.65 4.39
N LEU A 243 -1.71 -2.89 4.73
CA LEU A 243 -1.69 -1.44 4.64
C LEU A 243 -0.59 -0.82 5.53
N GLY A 244 -0.36 -1.36 6.72
CA GLY A 244 0.75 -0.94 7.58
C GLY A 244 2.12 -1.19 6.96
N ILE A 245 2.32 -2.34 6.31
CA ILE A 245 3.57 -2.65 5.59
C ILE A 245 3.77 -1.69 4.41
N HIS A 246 2.74 -1.49 3.58
CA HIS A 246 2.79 -0.58 2.44
C HIS A 246 3.03 0.86 2.88
N HIS A 247 2.36 1.34 3.93
CA HIS A 247 2.54 2.68 4.46
C HIS A 247 4.00 2.92 4.94
N ARG A 248 4.56 2.00 5.73
CA ARG A 248 5.96 2.13 6.20
C ARG A 248 6.96 2.07 5.05
N SER A 249 6.70 1.22 4.06
CA SER A 249 7.54 1.16 2.86
C SER A 249 7.47 2.47 2.08
N ALA A 250 6.28 3.05 1.93
CA ALA A 250 6.06 4.33 1.28
C ALA A 250 6.77 5.48 1.99
N GLU A 251 6.66 5.57 3.32
CA GLU A 251 7.36 6.57 4.13
C GLU A 251 8.88 6.43 4.00
N ALA A 252 9.42 5.20 4.06
CA ALA A 252 10.85 4.96 3.87
C ALA A 252 11.33 5.40 2.49
N LYS A 253 10.55 5.15 1.44
CA LYS A 253 10.86 5.60 0.07
C LYS A 253 10.80 7.11 -0.07
N LEU A 254 9.80 7.77 0.53
CA LEU A 254 9.70 9.24 0.54
C LEU A 254 10.90 9.89 1.26
N ILE A 255 11.33 9.32 2.39
CA ILE A 255 12.52 9.78 3.13
C ILE A 255 13.78 9.57 2.28
N ALA A 256 13.92 8.43 1.60
CA ALA A 256 15.05 8.17 0.71
C ALA A 256 15.09 9.16 -0.47
N GLN A 257 13.94 9.48 -1.07
CA GLN A 257 13.83 10.52 -2.11
C GLN A 257 14.30 11.89 -1.60
N GLN A 258 13.87 12.29 -0.40
CA GLN A 258 14.27 13.56 0.21
C GLN A 258 15.79 13.64 0.48
N LYS A 259 16.43 12.50 0.75
CA LYS A 259 17.88 12.40 0.93
C LYS A 259 18.67 12.27 -0.38
N GLY A 260 17.98 12.20 -1.52
CA GLY A 260 18.61 12.00 -2.83
C GLY A 260 19.14 10.57 -3.07
N GLU A 261 18.72 9.59 -2.25
CA GLU A 261 19.16 8.20 -2.33
C GLU A 261 18.22 7.38 -3.24
N GLY A 262 18.76 6.51 -4.10
CA GLY A 262 17.96 5.55 -4.88
C GLY A 262 17.17 6.13 -6.07
N LEU A 263 17.63 7.26 -6.64
CA LEU A 263 17.04 7.90 -7.83
C LEU A 263 17.48 7.26 -9.17
N ALA A 264 18.54 6.45 -9.15
CA ALA A 264 19.03 5.75 -10.34
C ALA A 264 18.16 4.52 -10.64
N PRO A 265 17.68 4.35 -11.89
CA PRO A 265 16.93 3.17 -12.28
C PRO A 265 17.87 1.96 -12.44
N ASP A 266 17.54 0.86 -11.77
CA ASP A 266 18.23 -0.41 -11.94
C ASP A 266 17.76 -1.15 -13.21
N TYR A 267 18.65 -1.95 -13.80
CA TYR A 267 18.32 -2.77 -14.98
C TYR A 267 18.41 -4.25 -14.61
N LYS A 268 17.30 -4.99 -14.79
CA LYS A 268 17.28 -6.45 -14.61
C LYS A 268 17.21 -7.14 -15.97
N VAL A 269 18.09 -8.11 -16.18
CA VAL A 269 18.05 -8.96 -17.36
C VAL A 269 16.95 -9.99 -17.16
N VAL A 270 15.87 -9.88 -17.93
CA VAL A 270 14.74 -10.83 -17.91
C VAL A 270 14.74 -11.62 -19.21
N GLU A 271 14.53 -12.93 -19.11
CA GLU A 271 14.33 -13.80 -20.27
C GLU A 271 12.90 -13.63 -20.76
N LYS A 272 12.74 -12.94 -21.90
CA LYS A 272 11.46 -12.77 -22.56
C LYS A 272 11.38 -13.74 -23.74
N SER A 273 10.28 -14.48 -23.86
CA SER A 273 9.99 -15.25 -25.07
C SER A 273 9.76 -14.28 -26.23
N VAL A 274 10.59 -14.39 -27.26
CA VAL A 274 10.49 -13.61 -28.49
C VAL A 274 10.26 -14.59 -29.63
N VAL A 275 9.17 -14.38 -30.35
CA VAL A 275 8.84 -15.12 -31.56
C VAL A 275 9.68 -14.55 -32.69
N LYS A 276 10.54 -15.37 -33.29
CA LYS A 276 11.37 -14.98 -34.44
C LYS A 276 11.04 -15.86 -35.66
N PRO A 277 11.09 -15.32 -36.89
CA PRO A 277 10.97 -16.13 -38.09
C PRO A 277 12.12 -17.13 -38.17
N ARG A 278 11.87 -18.39 -38.58
CA ARG A 278 12.96 -19.36 -38.84
C ARG A 278 13.61 -19.00 -40.17
N THR A 279 14.82 -18.48 -40.14
CA THR A 279 15.59 -18.19 -41.35
C THR A 279 16.39 -19.42 -41.77
N TYR A 280 16.17 -19.88 -43.00
CA TYR A 280 16.91 -20.94 -43.65
C TYR A 280 17.73 -20.35 -44.80
N HIS A 281 18.94 -20.88 -45.00
CA HIS A 281 19.81 -20.51 -46.11
C HIS A 281 20.01 -21.72 -47.01
N ILE A 282 19.45 -21.68 -48.22
CA ILE A 282 19.67 -22.72 -49.23
C ILE A 282 20.22 -22.05 -50.49
N LEU A 283 21.35 -22.55 -50.98
CA LEU A 283 21.98 -22.17 -52.26
C LEU A 283 22.13 -20.64 -52.45
N GLY A 284 22.50 -19.92 -51.39
CA GLY A 284 22.79 -18.48 -51.43
C GLY A 284 21.58 -17.56 -51.30
N VAL A 285 20.38 -18.10 -51.06
CA VAL A 285 19.15 -17.33 -50.84
C VAL A 285 18.65 -17.58 -49.41
N GLU A 286 18.38 -16.49 -48.68
CA GLU A 286 17.77 -16.52 -47.35
C GLU A 286 16.24 -16.53 -47.46
N PHE A 287 15.57 -17.44 -46.77
CA PHE A 287 14.12 -17.47 -46.65
C PHE A 287 13.68 -17.67 -45.21
N ALA A 288 12.64 -16.94 -44.80
CA ALA A 288 11.98 -17.11 -43.52
C ALA A 288 10.81 -18.09 -43.71
N LEU A 289 10.75 -19.16 -42.89
CA LEU A 289 9.69 -20.17 -42.98
C LEU A 289 9.14 -20.52 -41.59
N GLY A 290 7.96 -20.02 -41.24
CA GLY A 290 7.37 -20.23 -39.91
C GLY A 290 8.07 -19.47 -38.77
N GLN A 291 7.64 -19.72 -37.53
CA GLN A 291 8.08 -18.97 -36.33
C GLN A 291 8.66 -19.88 -35.24
N VAL A 292 9.69 -19.42 -34.52
CA VAL A 292 10.24 -20.06 -33.31
C VAL A 292 10.16 -19.10 -32.14
N THR A 293 9.55 -19.57 -31.05
CA THR A 293 9.67 -18.95 -29.73
C THR A 293 11.06 -19.23 -29.16
N THR A 294 11.94 -18.23 -29.18
CA THR A 294 13.25 -18.28 -28.50
C THR A 294 13.24 -17.38 -27.27
N THR A 295 13.92 -17.76 -26.19
CA THR A 295 14.09 -16.88 -25.03
C THR A 295 15.26 -15.92 -25.29
N LYS A 296 15.00 -14.61 -25.26
CA LYS A 296 16.03 -13.58 -25.36
C LYS A 296 16.18 -12.87 -24.02
N LYS A 297 17.42 -12.77 -23.55
CA LYS A 297 17.78 -11.94 -22.39
C LYS A 297 17.65 -10.46 -22.77
N VAL A 298 16.64 -9.79 -22.22
CA VAL A 298 16.37 -8.36 -22.43
C VAL A 298 16.63 -7.61 -21.14
N LYS A 299 17.42 -6.53 -21.20
CA LYS A 299 17.57 -5.59 -20.08
C LYS A 299 16.28 -4.79 -19.95
N VAL A 300 15.49 -5.07 -18.92
CA VAL A 300 14.30 -4.31 -18.59
C VAL A 300 14.70 -3.26 -17.55
N LYS A 301 14.34 -2.00 -17.82
CA LYS A 301 14.49 -0.90 -16.86
C LYS A 301 13.50 -1.15 -15.73
N LEU A 302 14.00 -1.43 -14.53
CA LEU A 302 13.18 -1.46 -13.33
C LEU A 302 12.89 -0.02 -12.92
N PRO A 303 11.68 0.25 -12.41
CA PRO A 303 11.41 1.54 -11.79
C PRO A 303 12.37 1.72 -10.58
N PRO A 304 12.84 2.95 -10.31
CA PRO A 304 13.74 3.21 -9.19
C PRO A 304 13.19 2.61 -7.89
N PRO A 305 14.03 2.10 -6.98
CA PRO A 305 13.58 1.54 -5.70
C PRO A 305 12.82 2.56 -4.85
N SER A 306 13.07 3.85 -5.10
CA SER A 306 12.37 4.98 -4.48
C SER A 306 10.97 5.25 -5.06
N THR A 307 10.57 4.65 -6.17
CA THR A 307 9.23 4.87 -6.75
C THR A 307 8.14 4.15 -5.96
N LEU A 308 7.03 4.85 -5.78
CA LEU A 308 5.87 4.36 -5.05
C LEU A 308 5.04 3.41 -5.91
N VAL A 309 4.68 2.27 -5.33
CA VAL A 309 3.78 1.27 -5.92
C VAL A 309 2.32 1.74 -5.73
N PRO A 310 1.36 1.36 -6.61
CA PRO A 310 -0.05 1.76 -6.44
C PRO A 310 -0.63 1.45 -5.05
N GLU A 311 -0.28 0.31 -4.46
CA GLU A 311 -0.71 -0.10 -3.11
C GLU A 311 -0.12 0.80 -2.00
N GLU A 312 1.09 1.31 -2.21
CA GLU A 312 1.75 2.26 -1.30
C GLU A 312 1.10 3.65 -1.38
N LEU A 313 0.71 4.08 -2.58
CA LEU A 313 -0.05 5.30 -2.79
C LEU A 313 -1.44 5.22 -2.16
N GLU A 314 -2.13 4.08 -2.32
CA GLU A 314 -3.42 3.82 -1.67
C GLU A 314 -3.32 3.90 -0.14
N ALA A 315 -2.27 3.31 0.44
CA ALA A 315 -2.02 3.34 1.88
C ALA A 315 -1.73 4.76 2.39
N LEU A 316 -0.91 5.54 1.69
CA LEU A 316 -0.65 6.95 2.02
C LEU A 316 -1.92 7.81 1.93
N ALA A 317 -2.69 7.65 0.85
CA ALA A 317 -3.93 8.39 0.64
C ALA A 317 -4.97 8.11 1.74
N MET A 318 -5.07 6.87 2.23
CA MET A 318 -5.97 6.53 3.33
C MET A 318 -5.57 7.15 4.67
N ILE A 319 -4.28 7.14 5.02
CA ILE A 319 -3.83 7.79 6.26
C ILE A 319 -3.98 9.30 6.15
N ALA A 320 -3.76 9.87 4.96
CA ALA A 320 -4.04 11.28 4.70
C ALA A 320 -5.53 11.60 4.89
N ASP A 321 -6.45 10.81 4.30
CA ASP A 321 -7.90 10.99 4.49
C ASP A 321 -8.32 10.89 5.97
N LEU A 322 -7.76 9.94 6.73
CA LEU A 322 -8.01 9.84 8.17
C LEU A 322 -7.53 11.09 8.92
N ARG A 323 -6.33 11.59 8.62
CA ARG A 323 -5.76 12.80 9.24
C ARG A 323 -6.53 14.06 8.85
N ASP A 324 -6.98 14.15 7.60
CA ASP A 324 -7.77 15.27 7.10
C ASP A 324 -9.14 15.32 7.79
N ARG A 325 -9.83 14.17 7.91
CA ARG A 325 -11.08 14.05 8.69
C ARG A 325 -10.88 14.45 10.15
N ALA A 326 -9.78 14.02 10.76
CA ALA A 326 -9.45 14.38 12.13
C ALA A 326 -9.22 15.90 12.28
N SER A 327 -8.44 16.47 11.37
CA SER A 327 -8.16 17.91 11.32
C SER A 327 -9.44 18.74 11.16
N LEU A 328 -10.35 18.32 10.27
CA LEU A 328 -11.67 18.97 10.09
C LEU A 328 -12.54 18.93 11.36
N ALA A 329 -12.41 17.90 12.18
CA ALA A 329 -13.09 17.83 13.49
C ALA A 329 -12.35 18.59 14.61
N GLY A 330 -11.23 19.24 14.29
CA GLY A 330 -10.36 19.94 15.23
C GLY A 330 -9.49 19.02 16.08
N ILE A 331 -9.15 17.83 15.57
CA ILE A 331 -8.26 16.87 16.23
C ILE A 331 -6.97 16.72 15.44
N GLU A 332 -5.84 17.04 16.06
CA GLU A 332 -4.54 16.71 15.48
C GLU A 332 -4.16 15.27 15.86
N LEU A 333 -3.95 14.41 14.86
CA LEU A 333 -3.49 13.03 15.10
C LEU A 333 -1.96 12.97 15.10
N PRO A 334 -1.32 12.34 16.11
CA PRO A 334 0.12 12.08 16.08
C PRO A 334 0.50 11.21 14.88
N GLN A 335 1.75 11.30 14.42
CA GLN A 335 2.25 10.45 13.32
C GLN A 335 2.09 8.95 13.61
N ALA A 336 2.22 8.56 14.89
CA ALA A 336 2.04 7.18 15.34
C ALA A 336 0.58 6.67 15.34
N ALA A 337 -0.41 7.53 15.07
CA ALA A 337 -1.79 7.11 14.82
C ALA A 337 -1.92 6.58 13.37
N ASP A 338 -1.26 5.47 13.10
CA ASP A 338 -1.19 4.79 11.79
C ASP A 338 -2.08 3.52 11.74
N PHE A 339 -1.92 2.69 10.70
CA PHE A 339 -2.63 1.41 10.60
C PHE A 339 -2.30 0.42 11.71
N GLN A 340 -1.09 0.47 12.30
CA GLN A 340 -0.72 -0.37 13.43
C GLN A 340 -1.47 0.06 14.70
N PHE A 341 -1.68 1.36 14.88
CA PHE A 341 -2.55 1.88 15.92
C PHE A 341 -4.00 1.39 15.76
N LEU A 342 -4.57 1.51 14.56
CA LEU A 342 -5.92 1.00 14.28
C LEU A 342 -6.04 -0.50 14.55
N ARG A 343 -5.06 -1.30 14.08
CA ARG A 343 -4.99 -2.74 14.35
C ARG A 343 -4.92 -3.03 15.85
N THR A 344 -4.12 -2.28 16.60
CA THR A 344 -3.95 -2.45 18.04
C THR A 344 -5.24 -2.10 18.79
N LEU A 345 -5.92 -1.00 18.43
CA LEU A 345 -7.23 -0.65 18.99
C LEU A 345 -8.24 -1.75 18.75
N LEU A 346 -8.19 -2.35 17.57
CA LEU A 346 -9.12 -3.37 17.15
C LEU A 346 -8.85 -4.71 17.85
N ASP A 347 -7.60 -5.14 18.05
CA ASP A 347 -7.30 -6.54 18.43
C ASP A 347 -6.81 -6.76 19.87
N PHE A 348 -6.72 -5.72 20.69
CA PHE A 348 -6.21 -5.91 22.06
C PHE A 348 -7.14 -6.76 22.95
N ASN A 349 -6.55 -7.45 23.93
CA ASN A 349 -7.26 -8.20 24.96
C ASN A 349 -7.96 -7.23 25.94
N THR A 350 -9.27 -7.05 25.76
CA THR A 350 -10.07 -6.10 26.55
C THR A 350 -10.09 -6.45 28.04
N ARG A 351 -10.18 -7.73 28.40
CA ARG A 351 -10.26 -8.17 29.81
C ARG A 351 -8.97 -7.88 30.56
N LEU A 352 -7.83 -8.27 29.97
CA LEU A 352 -6.53 -8.02 30.57
C LEU A 352 -6.27 -6.51 30.67
N PHE A 353 -6.61 -5.75 29.62
CA PHE A 353 -6.46 -4.30 29.61
C PHE A 353 -7.29 -3.62 30.70
N THR A 354 -8.56 -4.00 30.87
CA THR A 354 -9.40 -3.43 31.95
C THR A 354 -8.87 -3.77 33.33
N GLN A 355 -8.37 -4.99 33.54
CA GLN A 355 -7.79 -5.40 34.82
C GLN A 355 -6.55 -4.55 35.16
N SER A 356 -5.61 -4.43 34.22
CA SER A 356 -4.40 -3.65 34.41
C SER A 356 -4.69 -2.15 34.53
N ARG A 357 -5.68 -1.63 33.79
CA ARG A 357 -6.17 -0.26 33.95
C ARG A 357 -6.68 0.00 35.36
N ASP A 358 -7.59 -0.84 35.86
CA ASP A 358 -8.22 -0.63 37.16
C ASP A 358 -7.21 -0.79 38.30
N GLU A 359 -6.28 -1.74 38.18
CA GLU A 359 -5.15 -1.89 39.10
C GLU A 359 -4.27 -0.63 39.12
N LEU A 360 -3.78 -0.18 37.97
CA LEU A 360 -2.87 0.96 37.88
C LEU A 360 -3.53 2.28 38.31
N LEU A 361 -4.80 2.50 37.93
CA LEU A 361 -5.56 3.66 38.40
C LEU A 361 -5.82 3.60 39.91
N GLY A 362 -6.17 2.43 40.45
CA GLY A 362 -6.31 2.23 41.89
C GLY A 362 -5.02 2.57 42.63
N LEU A 363 -3.89 2.02 42.19
CA LEU A 363 -2.56 2.29 42.76
C LEU A 363 -2.17 3.77 42.65
N ALA A 364 -2.44 4.44 41.53
CA ALA A 364 -2.15 5.86 41.36
C ALA A 364 -3.03 6.76 42.27
N GLY A 365 -4.24 6.29 42.62
CA GLY A 365 -5.16 6.97 43.54
C GLY A 365 -4.86 6.72 45.03
N HIS A 366 -4.12 5.67 45.38
CA HIS A 366 -3.82 5.34 46.77
C HIS A 366 -2.71 6.22 47.37
N ARG A 367 -2.97 6.81 48.55
CA ARG A 367 -2.06 7.77 49.21
C ARG A 367 -0.72 7.16 49.62
N GLU A 368 -0.71 5.88 49.98
CA GLU A 368 0.48 5.14 50.46
C GLU A 368 1.35 4.61 49.32
N THR A 369 0.86 4.64 48.08
CA THR A 369 1.62 4.13 46.94
C THR A 369 2.75 5.08 46.59
N SER A 370 3.98 4.56 46.61
CA SER A 370 5.17 5.30 46.18
C SER A 370 5.25 5.36 44.65
N THR A 371 5.80 6.45 44.10
CA THR A 371 6.03 6.59 42.66
C THR A 371 6.94 5.49 42.11
N ARG A 372 7.91 5.04 42.91
CA ARG A 372 8.78 3.90 42.58
C ARG A 372 7.98 2.62 42.37
N PHE A 373 7.09 2.28 43.30
CA PHE A 373 6.27 1.07 43.20
C PHE A 373 5.31 1.14 42.00
N LEU A 374 4.73 2.30 41.74
CA LEU A 374 3.87 2.52 40.57
C LEU A 374 4.64 2.30 39.25
N ARG A 375 5.89 2.79 39.16
CA ARG A 375 6.76 2.54 38.00
C ARG A 375 7.14 1.07 37.84
N GLU A 376 7.40 0.35 38.93
CA GLU A 376 7.70 -1.08 38.91
C GLU A 376 6.49 -1.88 38.36
N ARG A 377 5.27 -1.55 38.83
CA ARG A 377 4.02 -2.16 38.32
C ARG A 377 3.73 -1.81 36.87
N LEU A 378 4.01 -0.58 36.45
CA LEU A 378 3.91 -0.18 35.05
C LEU A 378 4.88 -0.99 34.17
N ARG A 379 6.13 -1.19 34.61
CA ARG A 379 7.12 -2.02 33.88
C ARG A 379 6.73 -3.49 33.79
N GLU A 380 6.02 -4.03 34.78
CA GLU A 380 5.45 -5.37 34.69
C GLU A 380 4.34 -5.42 33.64
N THR A 381 3.47 -4.42 33.64
CA THR A 381 2.38 -4.27 32.67
C THR A 381 2.89 -4.13 31.23
N GLU A 382 4.00 -3.40 31.05
CA GLU A 382 4.70 -3.24 29.77
C GLU A 382 5.10 -4.56 29.10
N LYS A 383 5.32 -5.63 29.86
CA LYS A 383 5.70 -6.94 29.30
C LYS A 383 4.53 -7.61 28.57
N ASN A 384 3.30 -7.26 28.94
CA ASN A 384 2.08 -7.92 28.46
C ASN A 384 1.39 -7.17 27.33
N PHE A 385 1.80 -5.93 27.05
CA PHE A 385 1.12 -5.03 26.13
C PHE A 385 2.07 -4.40 25.11
N ASN A 386 1.53 -4.07 23.93
CA ASN A 386 2.23 -3.25 22.96
C ASN A 386 2.45 -1.84 23.54
N THR A 387 3.49 -1.15 23.06
CA THR A 387 3.87 0.21 23.46
C THR A 387 2.70 1.18 23.42
N LEU A 388 1.84 1.09 22.40
CA LEU A 388 0.66 1.94 22.26
C LEU A 388 -0.36 1.77 23.39
N LEU A 389 -0.61 0.53 23.83
CA LEU A 389 -1.57 0.27 24.92
C LEU A 389 -1.00 0.73 26.28
N VAL A 390 0.30 0.57 26.48
CA VAL A 390 0.99 1.10 27.66
C VAL A 390 0.87 2.61 27.70
N ASP A 391 1.13 3.29 26.58
CA ASP A 391 0.96 4.74 26.48
C ASP A 391 -0.46 5.15 26.87
N ILE A 392 -1.47 4.43 26.40
CA ILE A 392 -2.87 4.69 26.76
C ILE A 392 -3.08 4.60 28.27
N LEU A 393 -2.62 3.52 28.91
CA LEU A 393 -2.73 3.36 30.37
C LEU A 393 -2.05 4.50 31.13
N VAL A 394 -0.87 4.91 30.67
CA VAL A 394 -0.11 6.02 31.25
C VAL A 394 -0.86 7.35 31.12
N MET A 395 -1.43 7.63 29.96
CA MET A 395 -2.24 8.83 29.72
C MET A 395 -3.54 8.83 30.54
N MET A 396 -4.14 7.66 30.75
CA MET A 396 -5.31 7.49 31.62
C MET A 396 -4.95 7.79 33.09
N MET A 397 -3.81 7.28 33.58
CA MET A 397 -3.32 7.59 34.92
C MET A 397 -3.05 9.09 35.10
N PHE A 398 -2.40 9.73 34.13
CA PHE A 398 -2.12 11.15 34.16
C PHE A 398 -3.40 12.00 34.12
N THR A 399 -4.37 11.60 33.30
CA THR A 399 -5.67 12.27 33.21
C THR A 399 -6.42 12.26 34.53
N ARG A 400 -6.42 11.11 35.24
CA ARG A 400 -7.17 10.96 36.49
C ARG A 400 -6.42 11.46 37.72
N HIS A 401 -5.10 11.35 37.73
CA HIS A 401 -4.26 11.51 38.92
C HIS A 401 -3.05 12.43 38.69
N GLY A 402 -3.12 13.31 37.69
CA GLY A 402 -2.07 14.26 37.29
C GLY A 402 -1.66 15.25 38.39
N ASP A 403 -2.58 15.61 39.29
CA ASP A 403 -2.28 16.46 40.45
C ASP A 403 -1.82 15.69 41.69
N ASN A 404 -1.88 14.35 41.63
CA ASN A 404 -1.55 13.48 42.75
C ASN A 404 -0.15 12.86 42.55
N ARG A 405 -0.06 11.53 42.64
CA ARG A 405 1.20 10.78 42.58
C ARG A 405 1.75 10.63 41.16
N PHE A 406 0.96 10.87 40.12
CA PHE A 406 1.35 10.65 38.73
C PHE A 406 1.26 11.94 37.89
N GLY A 407 2.05 12.94 38.28
CA GLY A 407 2.10 14.23 37.59
C GLY A 407 3.02 14.25 36.37
N LEU A 408 3.21 15.44 35.80
CA LEU A 408 3.92 15.64 34.53
C LEU A 408 5.39 15.16 34.59
N GLY A 409 6.04 15.24 35.76
CA GLY A 409 7.38 14.68 35.96
C GLY A 409 7.42 13.14 35.90
N GLU A 410 6.37 12.46 36.38
CA GLU A 410 6.24 11.00 36.27
C GLU A 410 5.90 10.58 34.84
N LEU A 411 5.02 11.33 34.18
CA LEU A 411 4.70 11.14 32.76
C LEU A 411 5.96 11.21 31.89
N HIS A 412 6.81 12.21 32.12
CA HIS A 412 8.11 12.33 31.47
C HIS A 412 9.09 11.21 31.88
N GLY A 413 9.11 10.84 33.16
CA GLY A 413 9.91 9.73 33.65
C GLY A 413 9.61 8.41 32.94
N VAL A 414 8.37 8.17 32.53
CA VAL A 414 7.98 7.01 31.70
C VAL A 414 8.56 7.11 30.28
N CYS A 415 8.57 8.29 29.66
CA CYS A 415 9.21 8.50 28.35
C CYS A 415 10.70 8.17 28.38
N VAL A 416 11.44 8.71 29.35
CA VAL A 416 12.89 8.53 29.46
C VAL A 416 13.23 7.13 29.94
N GLY A 417 12.55 6.63 30.97
CA GLY A 417 12.83 5.33 31.57
C GLY A 417 12.52 4.13 30.68
N ALA A 418 11.75 4.34 29.59
CA ALA A 418 11.43 3.31 28.62
C ALA A 418 12.54 3.09 27.57
N ALA A 419 13.50 4.01 27.37
CA ALA A 419 14.42 3.96 26.23
C ALA A 419 15.89 4.07 26.66
N ARG A 420 16.80 3.38 25.94
CA ARG A 420 18.25 3.50 26.17
C ARG A 420 18.81 4.79 25.60
N ASP A 421 18.29 5.20 24.43
CA ASP A 421 18.71 6.40 23.71
C ASP A 421 17.51 7.27 23.32
N ARG A 422 17.73 8.58 23.22
CA ARG A 422 16.69 9.58 22.96
C ARG A 422 15.92 9.37 21.65
N SER A 423 16.58 8.86 20.61
CA SER A 423 15.95 8.50 19.34
C SER A 423 14.94 7.35 19.47
N SER A 424 15.11 6.49 20.48
CA SER A 424 14.22 5.36 20.74
C SER A 424 13.00 5.71 21.60
N ILE A 425 12.99 6.89 22.25
CA ILE A 425 11.85 7.37 23.05
C ILE A 425 10.63 7.54 22.15
N ALA A 426 10.79 8.23 21.01
CA ALA A 426 9.70 8.47 20.06
C ALA A 426 9.10 7.15 19.53
N THR A 427 9.92 6.12 19.38
CA THR A 427 9.46 4.79 18.95
C THR A 427 8.76 4.02 20.07
N ARG A 428 9.23 4.14 21.32
CA ARG A 428 8.69 3.37 22.46
C ARG A 428 7.49 4.02 23.13
N ARG A 429 7.40 5.35 23.17
CA ARG A 429 6.37 6.13 23.87
C ARG A 429 5.85 7.29 23.00
N PRO A 430 5.35 7.01 21.77
CA PRO A 430 4.98 8.06 20.83
C PRO A 430 3.82 8.95 21.30
N PHE A 431 2.82 8.39 21.98
CA PHE A 431 1.65 9.15 22.40
C PHE A 431 1.90 9.94 23.66
N VAL A 432 2.62 9.36 24.63
CA VAL A 432 3.00 10.07 25.85
C VAL A 432 3.91 11.26 25.52
N LEU A 433 4.87 11.09 24.60
CA LEU A 433 5.73 12.18 24.15
C LEU A 433 4.91 13.29 23.45
N GLY A 434 3.97 12.90 22.58
CA GLY A 434 3.06 13.84 21.92
C GLY A 434 2.17 14.59 22.91
N GLU A 435 1.71 13.93 23.97
CA GLU A 435 0.87 14.54 25.01
C GLU A 435 1.66 15.51 25.90
N VAL A 436 2.89 15.17 26.28
CA VAL A 436 3.79 16.11 26.98
C VAL A 436 4.04 17.34 26.11
N ALA A 437 4.30 17.13 24.82
CA ALA A 437 4.52 18.21 23.85
C ALA A 437 3.29 19.11 23.63
N ARG A 438 2.09 18.66 23.95
CA ARG A 438 0.87 19.48 23.85
C ARG A 438 0.71 20.49 24.97
N ARG A 439 1.62 20.54 25.96
CA ARG A 439 1.44 21.34 27.19
C ARG A 439 2.50 22.43 27.34
N PRO A 440 2.70 23.31 26.33
CA PRO A 440 3.81 24.26 26.33
C PRO A 440 3.74 25.26 27.49
N VAL A 441 2.54 25.69 27.87
CA VAL A 441 2.31 26.62 28.99
C VAL A 441 2.72 25.99 30.32
N GLN A 442 2.28 24.75 30.59
CA GLN A 442 2.63 24.02 31.80
C GLN A 442 4.13 23.71 31.84
N LEU A 443 4.75 23.40 30.70
CA LEU A 443 6.20 23.20 30.60
C LEU A 443 6.97 24.51 30.88
N ALA A 444 6.51 25.65 30.38
CA ALA A 444 7.10 26.96 30.71
C ALA A 444 6.98 27.27 32.21
N ILE A 445 5.84 26.96 32.83
CA ILE A 445 5.65 27.08 34.29
C ILE A 445 6.61 26.15 35.03
N GLN A 446 6.81 24.92 34.55
CA GLN A 446 7.76 24.00 35.18
C GLN A 446 9.19 24.51 35.16
N ILE A 447 9.64 25.13 34.06
CA ILE A 447 10.94 25.80 34.03
C ILE A 447 11.01 26.86 35.12
N ARG A 448 10.01 27.75 35.18
CA ARG A 448 9.96 28.82 36.19
C ARG A 448 9.99 28.27 37.61
N GLU A 449 9.18 27.24 37.91
CA GLU A 449 9.11 26.65 39.25
C GLU A 449 10.37 25.85 39.60
N ALA A 450 11.00 25.18 38.63
CA ALA A 450 12.26 24.47 38.85
C ALA A 450 13.38 25.44 39.24
N LEU A 451 13.45 26.59 38.58
CA LEU A 451 14.37 27.68 38.91
C LEU A 451 14.02 28.30 40.29
N ARG A 452 12.75 28.66 40.50
CA ARG A 452 12.27 29.28 41.76
C ARG A 452 12.55 28.42 43.00
N ARG A 453 12.38 27.11 42.88
CA ARG A 453 12.59 26.14 43.97
C ARG A 453 14.03 25.64 44.07
N ARG A 454 14.94 26.13 43.21
CA ARG A 454 16.35 25.73 43.18
C ARG A 454 16.55 24.21 43.08
N LEU A 455 15.79 23.56 42.20
CA LEU A 455 15.89 22.11 42.00
C LEU A 455 17.27 21.72 41.42
N HIS A 456 17.61 20.43 41.49
CA HIS A 456 18.86 19.92 40.90
C HIS A 456 19.00 20.30 39.41
N VAL A 457 20.22 20.52 38.93
CA VAL A 457 20.50 20.96 37.54
C VAL A 457 19.83 20.05 36.50
N ASP A 458 19.82 18.74 36.73
CA ASP A 458 19.17 17.78 35.84
C ASP A 458 17.66 18.03 35.70
N ALA A 459 16.99 18.47 36.76
CA ALA A 459 15.56 18.78 36.73
C ALA A 459 15.27 20.04 35.89
N VAL A 460 16.14 21.05 35.99
CA VAL A 460 16.04 22.28 35.19
C VAL A 460 16.32 21.99 33.72
N LEU A 461 17.38 21.24 33.42
CA LEU A 461 17.73 20.82 32.06
C LEU A 461 16.63 19.99 31.43
N ALA A 462 16.05 19.04 32.18
CA ALA A 462 14.91 18.25 31.72
C ALA A 462 13.68 19.13 31.41
N ALA A 463 13.37 20.11 32.26
CA ALA A 463 12.24 21.02 32.03
C ALA A 463 12.43 21.88 30.76
N VAL A 464 13.63 22.44 30.58
CA VAL A 464 13.97 23.23 29.38
C VAL A 464 13.95 22.36 28.13
N GLU A 465 14.50 21.15 28.22
CA GLU A 465 14.51 20.19 27.13
C GLU A 465 13.10 19.82 26.67
N MET A 466 12.20 19.51 27.61
CA MET A 466 10.81 19.18 27.30
C MET A 466 10.09 20.35 26.62
N TYR A 467 10.26 21.56 27.14
CA TYR A 467 9.68 22.76 26.56
C TYR A 467 10.16 22.98 25.13
N LEU A 468 11.47 22.92 24.87
CA LEU A 468 12.02 23.11 23.53
C LEU A 468 11.61 21.97 22.57
N GLY A 469 11.49 20.75 23.08
CA GLY A 469 10.96 19.61 22.32
C GLY A 469 9.51 19.80 21.86
N SER A 470 8.68 20.43 22.70
CA SER A 470 7.27 20.70 22.38
C SER A 470 7.09 21.57 21.13
N LEU A 471 8.01 22.53 20.92
CA LEU A 471 7.98 23.48 19.80
C LEU A 471 8.21 22.82 18.44
N LYS A 472 8.87 21.65 18.41
CA LYS A 472 9.11 20.89 17.18
C LYS A 472 7.93 19.99 16.79
N ILE A 473 7.13 19.58 17.77
CA ILE A 473 6.07 18.58 17.59
C ILE A 473 4.73 19.26 17.29
N MET A 474 4.47 20.44 17.85
CA MET A 474 3.19 21.14 17.65
C MET A 474 3.16 21.98 16.37
N GLY A 475 2.12 21.79 15.56
CA GLY A 475 1.82 22.68 14.44
C GLY A 475 1.44 24.08 14.92
N ARG A 476 2.12 25.12 14.42
CA ARG A 476 1.78 26.53 14.71
C ARG A 476 0.36 26.92 14.29
N THR A 477 -0.25 26.16 13.39
CA THR A 477 -1.59 26.42 12.85
C THR A 477 -2.72 26.15 13.84
N LEU A 478 -2.57 25.16 14.72
CA LEU A 478 -3.60 24.76 15.68
C LEU A 478 -3.30 25.23 17.11
N PHE A 479 -2.02 25.31 17.50
CA PHE A 479 -1.59 25.63 18.87
C PHE A 479 -0.87 26.99 19.00
N GLY A 480 -1.10 27.90 18.04
CA GLY A 480 -0.43 29.20 18.01
C GLY A 480 -0.67 30.05 19.26
N ALA A 481 -1.87 29.99 19.84
CA ALA A 481 -2.22 30.72 21.05
C ALA A 481 -1.45 30.20 22.28
N GLU A 482 -1.47 28.89 22.51
CA GLU A 482 -0.78 28.23 23.63
C GLU A 482 0.74 28.41 23.54
N LEU A 483 1.31 28.36 22.34
CA LEU A 483 2.73 28.62 22.11
C LEU A 483 3.10 30.09 22.40
N THR A 484 2.21 31.02 22.05
CA THR A 484 2.40 32.46 22.31
C THR A 484 2.29 32.76 23.80
N GLU A 485 1.32 32.17 24.50
CA GLU A 485 1.17 32.30 25.95
C GLU A 485 2.37 31.69 26.70
N ALA A 486 2.83 30.51 26.30
CA ALA A 486 4.00 29.89 26.89
C ALA A 486 5.28 30.72 26.68
N ARG A 487 5.43 31.31 25.49
CA ARG A 487 6.51 32.27 25.21
C ARG A 487 6.41 33.49 26.10
N ALA A 488 5.23 34.09 26.25
CA ALA A 488 5.01 35.26 27.10
C ALA A 488 5.37 34.99 28.57
N LEU A 489 5.14 33.77 29.08
CA LEU A 489 5.55 33.37 30.42
C LEU A 489 7.07 33.39 30.62
N ILE A 490 7.84 33.00 29.60
CA ILE A 490 9.31 33.05 29.64
C ILE A 490 9.80 34.48 29.49
N GLU A 491 9.17 35.27 28.60
CA GLU A 491 9.45 36.71 28.46
C GLU A 491 9.18 37.47 29.76
N ALA A 492 8.27 36.99 30.60
CA ALA A 492 7.95 37.56 31.91
C ALA A 492 8.95 37.18 33.05
N PHE A 493 9.99 36.39 32.79
CA PHE A 493 11.00 36.02 33.81
C PHE A 493 11.62 37.23 34.54
N PRO A 494 11.96 38.36 33.89
CA PRO A 494 12.47 39.55 34.58
C PRO A 494 11.51 40.09 35.64
N MET A 495 10.20 39.98 35.42
CA MET A 495 9.19 40.38 36.39
C MET A 495 8.97 39.29 37.44
N ALA A 496 8.93 38.02 37.04
CA ALA A 496 8.64 36.89 37.92
C ALA A 496 9.73 36.63 38.97
N PHE A 497 10.99 36.94 38.64
CA PHE A 497 12.13 36.80 39.55
C PHE A 497 12.63 38.14 40.09
N ALA A 498 11.86 39.22 39.92
CA ALA A 498 12.23 40.52 40.45
C ALA A 498 12.43 40.45 41.97
N GLY A 499 13.63 40.83 42.44
CA GLY A 499 14.00 40.79 43.86
C GLY A 499 14.61 39.46 44.33
N ASP A 500 14.76 38.45 43.47
CA ASP A 500 15.54 37.25 43.81
C ASP A 500 17.06 37.54 43.66
N PRO A 501 17.92 37.10 44.60
CA PRO A 501 19.37 37.32 44.51
C PRO A 501 20.03 36.70 43.27
N GLU A 502 19.38 35.74 42.63
CA GLU A 502 19.87 35.01 41.46
C GLU A 502 19.10 35.38 40.18
N ALA A 503 18.29 36.44 40.25
CA ALA A 503 17.44 36.89 39.15
C ALA A 503 18.18 37.03 37.82
N GLU A 504 19.40 37.58 37.81
CA GLU A 504 20.20 37.73 36.58
C GLU A 504 20.47 36.39 35.89
N ALA A 505 20.75 35.33 36.67
CA ALA A 505 21.01 34.00 36.12
C ALA A 505 19.72 33.35 35.59
N PHE A 506 18.60 33.50 36.29
CA PHE A 506 17.29 33.01 35.81
C PHE A 506 16.81 33.74 34.56
N ILE A 507 17.01 35.06 34.49
CA ILE A 507 16.71 35.88 33.30
C ILE A 507 17.60 35.46 32.13
N ALA A 508 18.89 35.21 32.37
CA ALA A 508 19.80 34.72 31.33
C ALA A 508 19.36 33.34 30.79
N ILE A 509 18.93 32.42 31.66
CA ILE A 509 18.36 31.13 31.24
C ILE A 509 17.11 31.35 30.37
N GLY A 510 16.20 32.25 30.76
CA GLY A 510 15.03 32.60 29.95
C GLY A 510 15.42 33.15 28.57
N ARG A 511 16.46 33.98 28.48
CA ARG A 511 16.97 34.51 27.20
C ARG A 511 17.54 33.42 26.30
N GLU A 512 18.31 32.47 26.83
CA GLU A 512 18.84 31.34 26.04
C GLU A 512 17.72 30.46 25.48
N VAL A 513 16.65 30.25 26.27
CA VAL A 513 15.48 29.51 25.80
C VAL A 513 14.79 30.27 24.66
N LEU A 514 14.57 31.58 24.80
CA LEU A 514 13.95 32.42 23.76
C LEU A 514 14.82 32.53 22.49
N ALA A 515 16.14 32.61 22.63
CA ALA A 515 17.09 32.64 21.51
C ALA A 515 16.99 31.35 20.66
N MET A 516 16.84 30.19 21.32
CA MET A 516 16.56 28.93 20.64
C MET A 516 15.20 28.95 19.91
N GLN A 517 14.15 29.54 20.50
CA GLN A 517 12.83 29.65 19.84
C GLN A 517 12.86 30.55 18.61
N ASN A 518 13.64 31.63 18.65
CA ASN A 518 13.80 32.58 17.55
C ASN A 518 14.71 32.03 16.42
N GLY A 519 15.38 30.90 16.63
CA GLY A 519 16.34 30.32 15.69
C GLY A 519 17.71 31.01 15.71
N GLU A 520 18.00 31.81 16.74
CA GLU A 520 19.32 32.42 16.97
C GLU A 520 20.33 31.35 17.43
N THR A 521 19.86 30.36 18.18
CA THR A 521 20.63 29.16 18.54
C THR A 521 20.27 28.01 17.60
N ALA A 522 21.26 27.45 16.92
CA ALA A 522 21.05 26.44 15.87
C ALA A 522 20.70 25.04 16.42
N ASP A 523 21.16 24.69 17.62
CA ASP A 523 20.95 23.37 18.21
C ASP A 523 20.52 23.46 19.68
N MET A 524 19.53 22.63 20.02
CA MET A 524 19.00 22.45 21.37
C MET A 524 20.08 21.94 22.32
N SER A 525 21.03 21.13 21.84
CA SER A 525 22.15 20.64 22.67
C SER A 525 23.01 21.80 23.20
N ILE A 526 23.25 22.82 22.37
CA ILE A 526 24.02 24.02 22.72
C ILE A 526 23.27 24.84 23.77
N CYS A 527 21.97 25.05 23.55
CA CYS A 527 21.10 25.75 24.50
C CYS A 527 21.11 25.06 25.87
N LEU A 528 20.95 23.73 25.93
CA LEU A 528 20.98 22.98 27.19
C LEU A 528 22.33 23.09 27.92
N VAL A 529 23.45 23.05 27.19
CA VAL A 529 24.78 23.25 27.80
C VAL A 529 24.93 24.66 28.37
N GLN A 530 24.43 25.69 27.68
CA GLN A 530 24.46 27.07 28.16
C GLN A 530 23.59 27.25 29.42
N VAL A 531 22.37 26.72 29.40
CA VAL A 531 21.48 26.71 30.57
C VAL A 531 22.13 26.01 31.76
N GLY A 532 22.74 24.84 31.54
CA GLY A 532 23.45 24.10 32.58
C GLY A 532 24.59 24.91 33.18
N ARG A 533 25.40 25.59 32.36
CA ARG A 533 26.49 26.47 32.83
C ARG A 533 25.99 27.68 33.61
N LEU A 534 24.87 28.28 33.20
CA LEU A 534 24.26 29.42 33.90
C LEU A 534 23.71 29.00 35.26
N TYR A 535 23.10 27.81 35.33
CA TYR A 535 22.49 27.28 36.54
C TYR A 535 23.51 26.67 37.52
N ASP A 536 24.58 26.02 37.05
CA ASP A 536 25.65 25.47 37.91
C ASP A 536 26.34 26.55 38.78
N ARG A 537 26.30 27.81 38.34
CA ARG A 537 26.85 28.96 39.10
C ARG A 537 26.00 29.32 40.33
N ILE A 538 24.75 28.87 40.36
CA ILE A 538 23.79 29.03 41.47
C ILE A 538 24.01 27.89 42.48
N GLY A 539 23.99 26.64 42.02
CA GLY A 539 24.16 25.45 42.89
C GLY A 539 25.52 25.34 43.61
N ARG A 540 26.55 26.08 43.18
CA ARG A 540 27.85 26.16 43.86
C ARG A 540 27.93 27.21 44.99
N LYS A 541 26.89 28.03 45.20
CA LYS A 541 26.89 29.07 46.23
C LYS A 541 26.30 28.64 47.58
N GLU A 542 25.62 27.50 47.65
CA GLU A 542 25.24 26.87 48.92
C GLU A 542 26.12 25.65 49.20
N PRO A 543 27.09 25.73 50.13
CA PRO A 543 27.57 24.52 50.78
C PRO A 543 26.44 23.99 51.68
N ALA A 544 26.22 22.68 51.63
CA ALA A 544 25.33 21.95 52.53
C ALA A 544 25.54 22.42 53.98
N THR A 545 24.56 23.12 54.52
CA THR A 545 24.33 23.15 55.96
C THR A 545 23.25 22.12 56.25
N ALA A 546 23.58 21.25 57.20
CA ALA A 546 22.93 19.99 57.54
C ALA A 546 21.47 20.11 57.98
#